data_AF-X0VW59-F1
#
_entry.id   AF-X0VW59-F1
#
_cell.length_a   1.000
_cell.length_b   1.000
_cell.length_c   1.000
_cell.angle_alpha   90.00
_cell.angle_beta   90.00
_cell.angle_gamma   90.00
#
_symmetry.space_group_name_H-M   'P 1'
#
loop_
_entity.id
_entity.type
_entity.pdbx_description
1 polymer ?
#
loop_
_entity_poly.entity_id
_entity_poly.type
_entity_poly.pdbx_seq_one_letter_code
_entity_poly.pdbx_strand_id
1 'polypeptide(L)'
;ASRVVNPQTGETVVDRNEEIVEQKANEIIAAGITKLHIRSPHTCQLRRGICQRCYGRDLARGHLVDLNTAVGIVAAESIGEPGTQLTLRTFHTGGVVGLDITSGLPRVEELFEARSPKGQAIISEIDGVAEVIQDEVGKRFKVTSSEALRDEYSLPPGWQIMVDNGQWVDMDTVLACPAPEASPQLVTLTTETEPILARVAGEVVISDGQLFIKYEEREEREYPVPVTSRILVQSGDHVSAGQQVTDGSINQGRIQA
;
A
#
# COMPACT_ATOMS: atom_id res chain seq x y z
N ALA A 1 -1.16 18.95 5.54
CA ALA A 1 -0.32 20.16 5.67
C ALA A 1 0.39 20.22 7.03
N SER A 2 1.68 19.91 7.00
CA SER A 2 2.64 20.13 8.09
C SER A 2 3.42 21.43 7.85
N ARG A 3 4.02 21.98 8.91
CA ARG A 3 5.00 23.07 8.77
C ARG A 3 6.20 22.60 7.97
N VAL A 4 6.76 23.49 7.14
CA VAL A 4 7.92 23.20 6.28
C VAL A 4 9.12 23.89 6.89
N VAL A 5 10.09 23.10 7.34
CA VAL A 5 11.33 23.59 7.97
C VAL A 5 12.47 23.30 7.02
N ASN A 6 13.35 24.28 6.82
CA ASN A 6 14.57 24.08 6.04
C ASN A 6 15.51 23.14 6.82
N PRO A 7 15.93 22.00 6.24
CA PRO A 7 16.83 21.05 6.90
C PRO A 7 18.19 21.65 7.27
N GLN A 8 18.64 22.67 6.55
CA GLN A 8 19.98 23.25 6.71
C GLN A 8 19.99 24.42 7.71
N THR A 9 18.99 25.29 7.68
CA THR A 9 18.94 26.49 8.54
C THR A 9 18.10 26.30 9.79
N GLY A 10 17.23 25.28 9.83
CA GLY A 10 16.26 25.09 10.90
C GLY A 10 15.14 26.15 10.92
N GLU A 11 15.13 27.07 9.96
CA GLU A 11 14.12 28.12 9.84
C GLU A 11 12.85 27.57 9.18
N THR A 12 11.70 28.09 9.61
CA THR A 12 10.41 27.71 9.04
C THR A 12 10.16 28.53 7.77
N VAL A 13 10.11 27.87 6.62
CA VAL A 13 9.90 28.51 5.31
C VAL A 13 8.41 28.80 5.08
N VAL A 14 7.55 27.84 5.46
CA VAL A 14 6.10 27.93 5.29
C VAL A 14 5.40 27.42 6.54
N ASP A 15 4.49 28.22 7.09
CA ASP A 15 3.69 27.81 8.24
C ASP A 15 2.47 26.97 7.82
N ARG A 16 1.86 26.29 8.79
CA ARG A 16 0.71 25.43 8.57
C ARG A 16 -0.50 26.25 8.10
N ASN A 17 -1.06 25.87 6.95
CA ASN A 17 -2.20 26.51 6.26
C ASN A 17 -1.86 27.82 5.54
N GLU A 18 -0.58 28.11 5.36
CA GLU A 18 -0.16 29.21 4.51
C GLU A 18 -0.16 28.80 3.03
N GLU A 19 -0.48 29.75 2.15
CA GLU A 19 -0.45 29.54 0.71
C GLU A 19 1.00 29.55 0.19
N ILE A 20 1.33 28.55 -0.64
CA ILE A 20 2.64 28.46 -1.26
C ILE A 20 2.62 29.29 -2.55
N VAL A 21 3.18 30.50 -2.46
CA VAL A 21 3.43 31.39 -3.61
C VAL A 21 4.75 31.01 -4.27
N GLU A 22 4.95 31.40 -5.52
CA GLU A 22 6.14 31.13 -6.33
C GLU A 22 7.47 31.44 -5.62
N GLN A 23 7.54 32.56 -4.87
CA GLN A 23 8.73 32.91 -4.08
C GLN A 23 9.07 31.84 -3.03
N LYS A 24 8.08 31.40 -2.26
CA LYS A 24 8.24 30.35 -1.25
C LYS A 24 8.49 28.98 -1.88
N ALA A 25 7.92 28.70 -3.04
CA ALA A 25 8.20 27.49 -3.78
C ALA A 25 9.68 27.41 -4.20
N ASN A 26 10.25 28.52 -4.67
CA ASN A 26 11.68 28.59 -5.02
C ASN A 26 12.58 28.39 -3.79
N GLU A 27 12.21 28.94 -2.63
CA GLU A 27 12.92 28.70 -1.36
C GLU A 27 12.87 27.23 -0.93
N ILE A 28 11.73 26.55 -1.08
CA ILE A 28 11.57 25.11 -0.78
C ILE A 28 12.47 24.27 -1.70
N ILE A 29 12.51 24.60 -2.99
CA ILE A 29 13.36 23.90 -3.98
C ILE A 29 14.84 24.13 -3.66
N ALA A 30 15.23 25.37 -3.35
CA ALA A 30 16.60 25.71 -2.95
C ALA A 30 17.03 25.02 -1.64
N ALA A 31 16.09 24.79 -0.71
CA ALA A 31 16.32 24.02 0.51
C ALA A 31 16.47 22.51 0.28
N GLY A 32 16.30 22.01 -0.96
CA GLY A 32 16.48 20.61 -1.32
C GLY A 32 15.36 19.68 -0.82
N ILE A 33 14.17 20.22 -0.52
CA ILE A 33 13.04 19.44 -0.01
C ILE A 33 12.35 18.72 -1.18
N THR A 34 12.41 17.38 -1.22
CA THR A 34 11.85 16.57 -2.32
C THR A 34 10.41 16.12 -2.12
N LYS A 35 9.92 16.09 -0.88
CA LYS A 35 8.57 15.66 -0.53
C LYS A 35 7.94 16.66 0.42
N LEU A 36 6.71 17.07 0.13
CA LEU A 36 5.97 18.04 0.92
C LEU A 36 4.54 17.55 1.19
N HIS A 37 4.09 17.70 2.43
CA HIS A 37 2.72 17.35 2.78
C HIS A 37 1.80 18.57 2.60
N ILE A 38 1.06 18.61 1.49
CA ILE A 38 0.09 19.68 1.18
C ILE A 38 -1.33 19.35 1.67
N ARG A 39 -2.27 20.29 1.48
CA ARG A 39 -3.71 19.97 1.49
C ARG A 39 -4.11 19.57 0.07
N SER A 40 -5.13 18.74 -0.04
CA SER A 40 -5.68 18.33 -1.33
C SER A 40 -7.21 18.26 -1.26
N PRO A 41 -7.91 18.37 -2.40
CA PRO A 41 -9.34 18.09 -2.48
C PRO A 41 -9.70 16.69 -1.97
N HIS A 42 -8.83 15.69 -2.17
CA HIS A 42 -9.01 14.32 -1.71
C HIS A 42 -9.06 14.17 -0.18
N THR A 43 -8.36 15.03 0.56
CA THR A 43 -8.32 14.99 2.03
C THR A 43 -9.37 15.89 2.68
N CYS A 44 -10.27 16.48 1.89
CA CYS A 44 -11.31 17.38 2.38
C CYS A 44 -12.42 16.58 3.08
N GLN A 45 -12.72 16.94 4.33
CA GLN A 45 -13.76 16.29 5.15
C GLN A 45 -15.18 16.83 4.89
N LEU A 46 -15.32 17.80 3.99
CA LEU A 46 -16.62 18.41 3.69
C LEU A 46 -17.50 17.40 2.93
N ARG A 47 -18.75 17.18 3.38
CA ARG A 47 -19.65 16.19 2.76
C ARG A 47 -20.05 16.54 1.33
N ARG A 48 -20.20 17.82 1.03
CA ARG A 48 -20.55 18.35 -0.31
C ARG A 48 -19.73 19.60 -0.57
N GLY A 49 -18.97 19.59 -1.66
CA GLY A 49 -18.05 20.67 -2.01
C GLY A 49 -16.67 20.52 -1.36
N ILE A 50 -15.83 21.53 -1.56
CA ILE A 50 -14.43 21.54 -1.13
C ILE A 50 -14.18 22.78 -0.29
N CYS A 51 -13.37 22.65 0.76
CA CYS A 51 -12.98 23.78 1.60
C CYS A 51 -12.06 24.75 0.85
N GLN A 52 -12.16 26.06 1.09
CA GLN A 52 -11.31 27.08 0.45
C GLN A 52 -9.81 26.76 0.58
N ARG A 53 -9.38 26.29 1.76
CA ARG A 53 -7.98 25.90 2.03
C ARG A 53 -7.53 24.59 1.37
N CYS A 54 -8.48 23.75 0.98
CA CYS A 54 -8.23 22.45 0.36
C CYS A 54 -8.08 22.60 -1.15
N TYR A 55 -8.78 23.58 -1.73
CA TYR A 55 -8.64 24.00 -3.12
C TYR A 55 -7.45 24.95 -3.31
N GLY A 56 -7.33 25.97 -2.45
CA GLY A 56 -6.25 26.96 -2.52
C GLY A 56 -6.56 28.10 -3.47
N ARG A 57 -5.69 28.31 -4.45
CA ARG A 57 -5.71 29.45 -5.37
C ARG A 57 -6.58 29.19 -6.59
N ASP A 58 -7.37 30.17 -7.01
CA ASP A 58 -8.00 30.17 -8.32
C ASP A 58 -6.93 30.48 -9.39
N LEU A 59 -6.71 29.53 -10.29
CA LEU A 59 -5.73 29.66 -11.37
C LEU A 59 -6.13 30.68 -12.43
N ALA A 60 -7.42 30.99 -12.58
CA ALA A 60 -7.90 31.95 -13.55
C ALA A 60 -7.72 33.40 -13.08
N ARG A 61 -7.93 33.65 -11.78
CA ARG A 61 -7.87 35.01 -11.20
C ARG A 61 -6.59 35.30 -10.42
N GLY A 62 -5.83 34.28 -10.03
CA GLY A 62 -4.57 34.43 -9.33
C GLY A 62 -4.72 34.88 -7.88
N HIS A 63 -5.86 34.67 -7.24
CA HIS A 63 -6.03 34.89 -5.79
C HIS A 63 -6.66 33.67 -5.12
N LEU A 64 -6.76 33.69 -3.79
CA LEU A 64 -7.45 32.64 -3.03
C LEU A 64 -8.90 32.52 -3.52
N VAL A 65 -9.37 31.27 -3.72
CA VAL A 65 -10.69 31.03 -4.32
C VAL A 65 -11.83 31.68 -3.52
N ASP A 66 -12.78 32.30 -4.19
CA ASP A 66 -13.93 32.90 -3.54
C ASP A 66 -14.89 31.82 -3.00
N LEU A 67 -15.57 32.14 -1.89
CA LEU A 67 -16.61 31.28 -1.35
C LEU A 67 -17.74 31.12 -2.38
N ASN A 68 -18.27 29.90 -2.47
CA ASN A 68 -19.32 29.50 -3.44
C ASN A 68 -18.88 29.48 -4.91
N THR A 69 -17.58 29.52 -5.20
CA THR A 69 -17.08 29.27 -6.57
C THR A 69 -17.39 27.84 -6.99
N ALA A 70 -17.96 27.68 -8.19
CA ALA A 70 -18.30 26.38 -8.78
C ALA A 70 -17.06 25.64 -9.33
N VAL A 71 -16.11 25.32 -8.44
CA VAL A 71 -14.81 24.71 -8.80
C VAL A 71 -14.94 23.38 -9.56
N GLY A 72 -16.04 22.64 -9.37
CA GLY A 72 -16.32 21.40 -10.09
C GLY A 72 -16.61 21.60 -11.57
N ILE A 73 -17.33 22.68 -11.93
CA ILE A 73 -17.61 23.03 -13.34
C ILE A 73 -16.31 23.46 -14.01
N VAL A 74 -15.54 24.32 -13.33
CA VAL A 74 -14.23 24.79 -13.83
C VAL A 74 -13.28 23.62 -14.08
N ALA A 75 -13.23 22.65 -13.16
CA ALA A 75 -12.41 21.45 -13.31
C ALA A 75 -12.88 20.56 -14.48
N ALA A 76 -14.21 20.39 -14.64
CA ALA A 76 -14.77 19.60 -15.74
C ALA A 76 -14.44 20.22 -17.11
N GLU A 77 -14.60 21.55 -17.24
CA GLU A 77 -14.28 22.28 -18.47
C GLU A 77 -12.78 22.22 -18.80
N SER A 78 -11.92 22.40 -17.77
CA SER A 78 -10.46 22.35 -17.90
C SER A 78 -9.93 21.00 -18.41
N ILE A 79 -10.71 19.92 -18.28
CA ILE A 79 -10.39 18.59 -18.80
C ILE A 79 -11.13 18.32 -20.12
N GLY A 80 -12.40 18.70 -20.19
CA GLY A 80 -13.29 18.42 -21.31
C GLY A 80 -12.94 19.17 -22.59
N GLU A 81 -12.72 20.49 -22.52
CA GLU A 81 -12.41 21.30 -23.71
C GLU A 81 -11.10 20.83 -24.38
N PRO A 82 -9.97 20.67 -23.66
CA PRO A 82 -8.76 20.10 -24.26
C PRO A 82 -8.95 18.69 -24.81
N GLY A 83 -9.78 17.85 -24.15
CA GLY A 83 -10.11 16.51 -24.62
C GLY A 83 -10.78 16.52 -26.00
N THR A 84 -11.80 17.38 -26.18
CA THR A 84 -12.45 17.57 -27.49
C THR A 84 -11.53 18.20 -28.53
N GLN A 85 -10.61 19.06 -28.10
CA GLN A 85 -9.65 19.70 -28.98
C GLN A 85 -8.59 18.71 -29.48
N LEU A 86 -8.17 17.77 -28.62
CA LEU A 86 -7.23 16.72 -28.97
C LEU A 86 -7.81 15.82 -30.06
N THR A 87 -9.05 15.37 -29.94
CA THR A 87 -9.66 14.49 -30.96
C THR A 87 -9.71 15.16 -32.33
N LEU A 88 -10.21 16.41 -32.40
CA LEU A 88 -10.29 17.15 -33.66
C LEU A 88 -8.91 17.36 -34.29
N ARG A 89 -7.88 17.72 -33.52
CA ARG A 89 -6.52 17.90 -34.06
C ARG A 89 -5.87 16.60 -34.51
N THR A 90 -6.11 15.49 -33.80
CA THR A 90 -5.50 14.19 -34.14
C THR A 90 -6.09 13.55 -35.39
N PHE A 91 -7.40 13.68 -35.64
CA PHE A 91 -8.04 13.09 -36.83
C PHE A 91 -7.56 13.73 -38.14
N HIS A 92 -7.16 15.00 -38.12
CA HIS A 92 -6.65 15.70 -39.32
C HIS A 92 -5.15 15.50 -39.58
N THR A 93 -4.39 14.93 -38.63
CA THR A 93 -2.96 14.60 -38.79
C THR A 93 -2.78 13.10 -39.07
N GLY A 94 -3.71 12.52 -39.82
CA GLY A 94 -3.90 11.07 -40.01
C GLY A 94 -2.85 10.36 -40.86
N GLY A 95 -1.57 10.39 -40.47
CA GLY A 95 -0.53 9.71 -41.25
C GLY A 95 0.82 9.42 -40.59
N VAL A 96 1.05 9.74 -39.30
CA VAL A 96 2.34 9.42 -38.66
C VAL A 96 2.25 8.05 -37.98
N VAL A 97 2.52 6.99 -38.76
CA VAL A 97 2.78 5.64 -38.23
C VAL A 97 4.09 5.70 -37.44
N GLY A 98 4.02 5.66 -36.12
CA GLY A 98 5.24 5.49 -35.32
C GLY A 98 5.13 5.87 -33.85
N LEU A 99 4.19 6.73 -33.47
CA LEU A 99 3.93 7.05 -32.08
C LEU A 99 2.43 6.94 -31.82
N ASP A 100 2.11 6.38 -30.66
CA ASP A 100 0.82 5.93 -30.18
C ASP A 100 -0.16 7.10 -29.90
N ILE A 101 -0.40 7.94 -30.92
CA ILE A 101 -1.21 9.16 -30.85
C ILE A 101 -2.72 8.82 -30.83
N THR A 102 -3.10 7.61 -31.24
CA THR A 102 -4.48 7.10 -31.20
C THR A 102 -4.97 6.72 -29.79
N SER A 103 -4.08 6.74 -28.79
CA SER A 103 -4.38 6.29 -27.43
C SER A 103 -4.88 7.40 -26.50
N GLY A 104 -4.79 8.69 -26.88
CA GLY A 104 -5.06 9.82 -25.98
C GLY A 104 -6.46 9.83 -25.37
N LEU A 105 -7.50 10.09 -26.18
CA LEU A 105 -8.88 10.14 -25.68
C LEU A 105 -9.40 8.77 -25.23
N PRO A 106 -9.20 7.66 -25.97
CA PRO A 106 -9.66 6.35 -25.52
C PRO A 106 -9.09 5.96 -24.16
N ARG A 107 -7.83 6.33 -23.86
CA ARG A 107 -7.24 6.09 -22.55
C ARG A 107 -7.86 6.95 -21.46
N VAL A 108 -8.14 8.22 -21.74
CA VAL A 108 -8.83 9.11 -20.78
C VAL A 108 -10.22 8.57 -20.46
N GLU A 109 -10.98 8.15 -21.46
CA GLU A 109 -12.29 7.49 -21.27
C GLU A 109 -12.17 6.20 -20.46
N GLU A 110 -11.19 5.33 -20.78
CA GLU A 110 -10.91 4.12 -20.00
C GLU A 110 -10.63 4.42 -18.52
N LEU A 111 -9.87 5.49 -18.23
CA LEU A 111 -9.52 5.90 -16.87
C LEU A 111 -10.71 6.52 -16.10
N PHE A 112 -11.58 7.27 -16.78
CA PHE A 112 -12.77 7.87 -16.16
C PHE A 112 -13.90 6.86 -15.93
N GLU A 113 -14.03 5.88 -16.83
CA GLU A 113 -15.04 4.82 -16.71
C GLU A 113 -14.53 3.56 -15.97
N ALA A 114 -13.29 3.60 -15.47
CA ALA A 114 -12.63 2.48 -14.80
C ALA A 114 -12.72 1.15 -15.59
N ARG A 115 -12.63 1.23 -16.93
CA ARG A 115 -12.66 0.06 -17.81
C ARG A 115 -11.34 -0.70 -17.74
N SER A 116 -11.41 -2.02 -17.91
CA SER A 116 -10.22 -2.86 -18.01
C SER A 116 -9.43 -2.53 -19.29
N PRO A 117 -8.13 -2.19 -19.18
CA PRO A 117 -7.33 -1.87 -20.35
C PRO A 117 -7.06 -3.11 -21.22
N LYS A 118 -6.93 -2.91 -22.54
CA LYS A 118 -6.70 -3.98 -23.51
C LYS A 118 -5.32 -4.67 -23.37
N GLY A 119 -4.35 -4.01 -22.75
CA GLY A 119 -3.05 -4.56 -22.39
C GLY A 119 -2.81 -4.42 -20.90
N GLN A 120 -3.53 -5.20 -20.08
CA GLN A 120 -3.46 -5.10 -18.63
C GLN A 120 -2.10 -5.59 -18.13
N ALA A 121 -1.42 -4.74 -17.37
CA ALA A 121 -0.23 -5.12 -16.64
C ALA A 121 -0.60 -5.98 -15.43
N ILE A 122 0.22 -6.99 -15.16
CA ILE A 122 0.13 -7.80 -13.96
C ILE A 122 0.84 -7.05 -12.84
N ILE A 123 0.16 -6.95 -11.69
CA ILE A 123 0.71 -6.39 -10.46
C ILE A 123 0.90 -7.52 -9.44
N SER A 124 1.91 -7.39 -8.58
CA SER A 124 2.04 -8.28 -7.42
C SER A 124 1.00 -7.91 -6.37
N GLU A 125 0.34 -8.88 -5.76
CA GLU A 125 -0.56 -8.65 -4.61
C GLU A 125 0.17 -8.78 -3.28
N ILE A 126 1.29 -9.49 -3.26
CA ILE A 126 2.11 -9.73 -2.06
C ILE A 126 3.49 -9.09 -2.22
N ASP A 127 4.05 -8.66 -1.11
CA ASP A 127 5.48 -8.31 -1.01
C ASP A 127 6.30 -9.61 -0.98
N GLY A 128 7.45 -9.66 -1.64
CA GLY A 128 8.28 -10.86 -1.60
C GLY A 128 9.40 -10.90 -2.62
N VAL A 129 10.03 -12.07 -2.75
CA VAL A 129 11.05 -12.32 -3.77
C VAL A 129 10.39 -12.87 -5.03
N ALA A 130 10.67 -12.22 -6.15
CA ALA A 130 10.24 -12.61 -7.47
C ALA A 130 11.03 -13.82 -8.00
N GLU A 131 10.34 -14.79 -8.57
CA GLU A 131 10.92 -15.88 -9.34
C GLU A 131 10.22 -15.95 -10.71
N VAL A 132 10.99 -15.80 -11.78
CA VAL A 132 10.49 -15.95 -13.16
C VAL A 132 10.76 -17.37 -13.63
N ILE A 133 9.70 -18.11 -13.90
CA ILE A 133 9.76 -19.47 -14.44
C ILE A 133 9.33 -19.41 -15.90
N GLN A 134 10.16 -19.93 -16.80
CA GLN A 134 9.86 -19.99 -18.24
C GLN A 134 9.68 -21.45 -18.66
N ASP A 135 8.43 -21.85 -18.90
CA ASP A 135 8.07 -23.18 -19.39
C ASP A 135 7.70 -23.14 -20.88
N GLU A 136 7.61 -24.32 -21.52
CA GLU A 136 7.21 -24.46 -22.93
C GLU A 136 5.78 -23.94 -23.23
N VAL A 137 4.93 -23.86 -22.20
CA VAL A 137 3.52 -23.42 -22.31
C VAL A 137 3.36 -21.91 -22.08
N GLY A 138 4.35 -21.25 -21.47
CA GLY A 138 4.28 -19.82 -21.16
C GLY A 138 5.22 -19.40 -20.05
N LYS A 139 5.24 -18.09 -19.76
CA LYS A 139 6.00 -17.51 -18.64
C LYS A 139 5.11 -17.44 -17.42
N ARG A 140 5.60 -17.89 -16.26
CA ARG A 140 4.94 -17.69 -14.97
C ARG A 140 5.83 -16.84 -14.07
N PHE A 141 5.17 -16.03 -13.27
CA PHE A 141 5.80 -15.20 -12.26
C PHE A 141 5.33 -15.69 -10.89
N LYS A 142 6.26 -16.13 -10.05
CA LYS A 142 5.99 -16.59 -8.70
C LYS A 142 6.55 -15.57 -7.72
N VAL A 143 5.76 -15.15 -6.74
CA VAL A 143 6.23 -14.34 -5.62
C VAL A 143 6.18 -15.20 -4.37
N THR A 144 7.29 -15.23 -3.64
CA THR A 144 7.38 -15.89 -2.34
C THR A 144 7.56 -14.83 -1.27
N SER A 145 6.57 -14.69 -0.39
CA SER A 145 6.70 -13.96 0.86
C SER A 145 7.10 -14.94 1.96
N SER A 146 8.09 -14.58 2.77
CA SER A 146 8.49 -15.34 3.96
C SER A 146 8.54 -14.39 5.14
N GLU A 147 7.53 -14.46 6.02
CA GLU A 147 7.48 -13.67 7.24
C GLU A 147 7.70 -14.57 8.45
N ALA A 148 8.70 -14.23 9.28
CA ALA A 148 8.95 -14.90 10.54
C ALA A 148 8.14 -14.20 11.64
N LEU A 149 6.96 -14.74 11.96
CA LEU A 149 6.11 -14.23 13.02
C LEU A 149 6.50 -14.84 14.37
N ARG A 150 6.19 -14.09 15.43
CA ARG A 150 6.42 -14.50 16.82
C ARG A 150 5.13 -14.32 17.59
N ASP A 151 4.60 -15.43 18.09
CA ASP A 151 3.45 -15.40 18.98
C ASP A 151 3.91 -15.40 20.43
N GLU A 152 3.56 -14.34 21.16
CA GLU A 152 3.93 -14.16 22.57
C GLU A 152 2.90 -14.81 23.51
N TYR A 153 3.38 -15.66 24.40
CA TYR A 153 2.63 -16.28 25.49
C TYR A 153 3.14 -15.75 26.82
N SER A 154 2.26 -15.06 27.55
CA SER A 154 2.52 -14.59 28.91
C SER A 154 2.26 -15.71 29.90
N LEU A 155 3.30 -16.18 30.60
CA LEU A 155 3.17 -17.22 31.62
C LEU A 155 3.03 -16.58 33.01
N PRO A 156 1.96 -16.88 33.78
CA PRO A 156 1.86 -16.46 35.17
C PRO A 156 2.93 -17.14 36.05
N PRO A 157 3.44 -16.45 37.09
CA PRO A 157 4.43 -17.04 38.00
C PRO A 157 3.83 -18.22 38.77
N GLY A 158 4.42 -19.41 38.64
CA GLY A 158 3.98 -20.65 39.32
C GLY A 158 3.55 -21.80 38.39
N TRP A 159 3.51 -21.57 37.08
CA TRP A 159 3.22 -22.61 36.09
C TRP A 159 4.47 -23.40 35.72
N GLN A 160 4.34 -24.73 35.58
CA GLN A 160 5.43 -25.59 35.12
C GLN A 160 5.39 -25.66 33.59
N ILE A 161 6.48 -25.21 32.96
CA ILE A 161 6.69 -25.29 31.52
C ILE A 161 7.03 -26.74 31.18
N MET A 162 6.30 -27.36 30.26
CA MET A 162 6.53 -28.76 29.83
C MET A 162 7.36 -28.87 28.55
N VAL A 163 7.70 -27.74 27.93
CA VAL A 163 8.45 -27.67 26.67
C VAL A 163 9.85 -27.12 26.87
N ASP A 164 10.83 -27.73 26.20
CA ASP A 164 12.22 -27.27 26.23
C ASP A 164 12.45 -26.13 25.22
N ASN A 165 13.48 -25.31 25.48
CA ASN A 165 13.88 -24.24 24.57
C ASN A 165 14.43 -24.82 23.25
N GLY A 166 13.84 -24.45 22.11
CA GLY A 166 14.16 -24.97 20.78
C GLY A 166 13.36 -26.22 20.37
N GLN A 167 12.37 -26.64 21.16
CA GLN A 167 11.49 -27.74 20.79
C GLN A 167 10.45 -27.27 19.75
N TRP A 168 10.26 -28.07 18.71
CA TRP A 168 9.16 -27.90 17.76
C TRP A 168 7.87 -28.40 18.40
N VAL A 169 6.85 -27.54 18.45
CA VAL A 169 5.51 -27.88 18.98
C VAL A 169 4.47 -27.78 17.87
N ASP A 170 3.50 -28.69 17.89
CA ASP A 170 2.33 -28.63 17.02
C ASP A 170 1.21 -27.80 17.67
N MET A 171 0.22 -27.38 16.87
CA MET A 171 -1.00 -26.75 17.40
C MET A 171 -1.66 -27.66 18.45
N ASP A 172 -2.20 -27.06 19.50
CA ASP A 172 -2.81 -27.73 20.66
C ASP A 172 -1.84 -28.49 21.57
N THR A 173 -0.53 -28.31 21.39
CA THR A 173 0.46 -28.83 22.35
C THR A 173 0.41 -28.01 23.64
N VAL A 174 0.42 -28.68 24.79
CA VAL A 174 0.42 -28.03 26.09
C VAL A 174 1.78 -27.41 26.38
N LEU A 175 1.83 -26.08 26.46
CA LEU A 175 3.05 -25.31 26.74
C LEU A 175 3.35 -25.25 28.24
N ALA A 176 2.30 -25.05 29.05
CA ALA A 176 2.43 -24.97 30.50
C ALA A 176 1.16 -25.47 31.20
N CYS A 177 1.36 -26.21 32.29
CA CYS A 177 0.31 -26.62 33.21
C CYS A 177 0.43 -25.85 34.54
N PRO A 178 -0.70 -25.54 35.20
CA PRO A 178 -0.66 -25.08 36.59
C PRO A 178 -0.09 -26.20 37.47
N ALA A 179 0.80 -25.85 38.41
CA ALA A 179 1.28 -26.81 39.39
C ALA A 179 0.08 -27.36 40.22
N PRO A 180 -0.09 -28.68 40.36
CA PRO A 180 -1.14 -29.21 41.22
C PRO A 180 -0.74 -28.95 42.67
N GLU A 181 -1.33 -27.92 43.28
CA GLU A 181 -1.26 -27.78 44.73
C GLU A 181 -2.04 -28.95 45.36
N ALA A 182 -1.30 -29.82 46.03
CA ALA A 182 -1.85 -30.87 46.87
C ALA A 182 -2.54 -30.25 48.10
N SER A 183 -3.85 -30.02 48.01
CA SER A 183 -4.76 -30.14 49.17
C SER A 183 -6.19 -30.45 48.71
N PRO A 184 -6.84 -31.52 49.24
CA PRO A 184 -8.21 -31.84 48.89
C PRO A 184 -9.15 -31.13 49.85
N GLN A 185 -9.82 -30.06 49.41
CA GLN A 185 -11.05 -29.61 50.05
C GLN A 185 -11.91 -28.77 49.08
N LEU A 186 -12.83 -29.49 48.45
CA LEU A 186 -14.19 -29.11 48.06
C LEU A 186 -14.50 -27.59 48.01
N VAL A 187 -14.43 -26.97 46.83
CA VAL A 187 -15.30 -25.84 46.46
C VAL A 187 -15.74 -26.00 45.00
N THR A 188 -17.04 -25.89 44.81
CA THR A 188 -17.81 -26.05 43.57
C THR A 188 -17.60 -24.91 42.57
N LEU A 189 -17.24 -25.31 41.33
CA LEU A 189 -17.53 -24.75 40.00
C LEU A 189 -16.97 -23.36 39.58
N THR A 190 -16.28 -23.41 38.42
CA THR A 190 -15.92 -22.34 37.45
C THR A 190 -14.64 -21.52 37.66
N THR A 191 -13.50 -22.18 37.57
CA THR A 191 -12.42 -21.71 36.69
C THR A 191 -11.78 -22.95 36.09
N GLU A 192 -12.21 -23.33 34.89
CA GLU A 192 -11.46 -24.25 34.04
C GLU A 192 -10.08 -23.62 33.92
N THR A 193 -9.11 -24.15 34.67
CA THR A 193 -7.73 -23.69 34.59
C THR A 193 -7.19 -24.38 33.35
N GLU A 194 -7.62 -23.88 32.19
CA GLU A 194 -7.31 -24.46 30.91
C GLU A 194 -5.80 -24.38 30.71
N PRO A 195 -5.14 -25.49 30.33
CA PRO A 195 -3.73 -25.46 29.98
C PRO A 195 -3.52 -24.46 28.85
N ILE A 196 -2.39 -23.73 28.87
CA ILE A 196 -2.05 -22.85 27.76
C ILE A 196 -1.61 -23.74 26.60
N LEU A 197 -2.48 -23.82 25.60
CA LEU A 197 -2.25 -24.53 24.36
C LEU A 197 -1.52 -23.63 23.35
N ALA A 198 -0.63 -24.24 22.57
CA ALA A 198 -0.02 -23.58 21.42
C ALA A 198 -1.08 -23.27 20.35
N ARG A 199 -1.25 -21.99 20.03
CA ARG A 199 -2.15 -21.50 18.96
C ARG A 199 -1.58 -21.77 17.56
N VAL A 200 -0.27 -21.88 17.44
CA VAL A 200 0.45 -22.06 16.17
C VAL A 200 1.56 -23.07 16.35
N ALA A 201 1.82 -23.86 15.30
CA ALA A 201 2.95 -24.78 15.27
C ALA A 201 4.25 -24.03 14.97
N GLY A 202 5.31 -24.28 15.73
CA GLY A 202 6.58 -23.60 15.53
C GLY A 202 7.63 -23.93 16.58
N GLU A 203 8.75 -23.21 16.52
CA GLU A 203 9.87 -23.39 17.45
C GLU A 203 9.66 -22.54 18.71
N VAL A 204 9.68 -23.17 19.88
CA VAL A 204 9.52 -22.48 21.16
C VAL A 204 10.83 -21.83 21.58
N VAL A 205 10.81 -20.51 21.78
CA VAL A 205 11.93 -19.75 22.36
C VAL A 205 11.50 -19.17 23.70
N ILE A 206 12.21 -19.54 24.77
CA ILE A 206 11.91 -19.08 26.14
C ILE A 206 12.89 -17.96 26.49
N SER A 207 12.39 -16.77 26.84
CA SER A 207 13.22 -15.63 27.29
C SER A 207 12.54 -14.92 28.47
N ASP A 208 13.23 -14.80 29.61
CA ASP A 208 12.82 -14.02 30.81
C ASP A 208 11.34 -14.13 31.23
N GLY A 209 10.79 -15.35 31.29
CA GLY A 209 9.41 -15.59 31.73
C GLY A 209 8.33 -15.37 30.66
N GLN A 210 8.74 -15.10 29.41
CA GLN A 210 7.88 -15.03 28.24
C GLN A 210 8.25 -16.17 27.27
N LEU A 211 7.22 -16.84 26.75
CA LEU A 211 7.37 -17.92 25.79
C LEU A 211 6.95 -17.39 24.43
N PHE A 212 7.82 -17.50 23.42
CA PHE A 212 7.51 -17.06 22.06
C PHE A 212 7.58 -18.26 21.12
N ILE A 213 6.53 -18.49 20.34
CA ILE A 213 6.59 -19.46 19.24
C ILE A 213 7.02 -18.71 17.99
N LYS A 214 8.18 -19.07 17.44
CA LYS A 214 8.62 -18.61 16.11
C LYS A 214 8.04 -19.55 15.07
N TYR A 215 7.30 -19.00 14.12
CA TYR A 215 6.85 -19.74 12.94
C TYR A 215 7.13 -18.91 11.70
N GLU A 216 7.47 -19.59 10.60
CA GLU A 216 7.63 -18.96 9.30
C GLU A 216 6.35 -19.18 8.50
N GLU A 217 5.66 -18.09 8.19
CA GLU A 217 4.55 -18.11 7.25
C GLU A 217 5.11 -17.85 5.84
N ARG A 218 4.97 -18.86 4.98
CA ARG A 218 5.39 -18.78 3.58
C ARG A 218 4.15 -18.70 2.70
N GLU A 219 3.90 -17.51 2.15
CA GLU A 219 2.86 -17.31 1.16
C GLU A 219 3.49 -17.32 -0.23
N GLU A 220 3.00 -18.20 -1.11
CA GLU A 220 3.43 -18.26 -2.50
C GLU A 220 2.28 -17.94 -3.43
N ARG A 221 2.53 -17.04 -4.39
CA ARG A 221 1.52 -16.67 -5.37
C ARG A 221 2.06 -16.69 -6.79
N GLU A 222 1.35 -17.39 -7.66
CA GLU A 222 1.70 -17.55 -9.06
C GLU A 222 0.79 -16.73 -9.98
N TYR A 223 1.42 -16.02 -10.91
CA TYR A 223 0.76 -15.19 -11.91
C TYR A 223 1.15 -15.67 -13.32
N PRO A 224 0.17 -16.06 -14.16
CA PRO A 224 0.45 -16.42 -15.54
C PRO A 224 0.71 -15.16 -16.37
N VAL A 225 1.85 -15.11 -17.06
CA VAL A 225 2.23 -13.99 -17.93
C VAL A 225 1.97 -14.34 -19.40
N PRO A 226 1.18 -13.53 -20.14
CA PRO A 226 0.99 -13.71 -21.57
C PRO A 226 2.30 -13.63 -22.35
N VAL A 227 2.45 -14.42 -23.40
CA VAL A 227 3.69 -14.49 -24.21
C VAL A 227 4.02 -13.15 -24.90
N THR A 228 3.01 -12.31 -25.13
CA THR A 228 3.15 -10.97 -25.74
C THR A 228 3.75 -9.95 -24.79
N SER A 229 3.68 -10.19 -23.47
CA SER A 229 4.13 -9.25 -22.44
C SER A 229 5.59 -9.47 -22.08
N ARG A 230 6.30 -8.36 -21.88
CA ARG A 230 7.67 -8.31 -21.38
C ARG A 230 7.63 -8.17 -19.86
N ILE A 231 8.45 -8.97 -19.18
CA ILE A 231 8.63 -8.90 -17.73
C ILE A 231 9.67 -7.81 -17.44
N LEU A 232 9.36 -6.93 -16.49
CA LEU A 232 10.22 -5.80 -16.09
C LEU A 232 11.15 -6.16 -14.91
N VAL A 233 10.82 -7.21 -14.16
CA VAL A 233 11.54 -7.65 -12.96
C VAL A 233 12.40 -8.89 -13.25
N GLN A 234 13.49 -9.05 -12.50
CA GLN A 234 14.39 -10.21 -12.59
C GLN A 234 14.09 -11.22 -11.48
N SER A 235 14.48 -12.48 -11.69
CA SER A 235 14.44 -13.50 -10.64
C SER A 235 15.41 -13.12 -9.52
N GLY A 236 14.92 -13.03 -8.29
CA GLY A 236 15.66 -12.58 -7.11
C GLY A 236 15.39 -11.13 -6.72
N ASP A 237 14.64 -10.36 -7.52
CA ASP A 237 14.27 -9.00 -7.15
C ASP A 237 13.21 -9.00 -6.04
N HIS A 238 13.34 -8.06 -5.10
CA HIS A 238 12.28 -7.77 -4.14
C HIS A 238 11.18 -6.95 -4.82
N VAL A 239 9.98 -7.51 -4.88
CA VAL A 239 8.77 -6.85 -5.38
C VAL A 239 7.89 -6.45 -4.21
N SER A 240 7.35 -5.24 -4.30
CA SER A 240 6.33 -4.78 -3.35
C SER A 240 4.92 -5.07 -3.83
N ALA A 241 3.98 -5.19 -2.89
CA ALA A 241 2.55 -5.24 -3.18
C ALA A 241 2.13 -4.00 -3.99
N GLY A 242 1.40 -4.23 -5.08
CA GLY A 242 1.00 -3.22 -6.06
C GLY A 242 2.06 -2.89 -7.12
N GLN A 243 3.27 -3.44 -7.05
CA GLN A 243 4.31 -3.20 -8.05
C GLN A 243 3.95 -3.86 -9.39
N GLN A 244 4.15 -3.11 -10.47
CA GLN A 244 3.96 -3.60 -11.83
C GLN A 244 5.09 -4.55 -12.24
N VAL A 245 4.71 -5.77 -12.63
CA VAL A 245 5.63 -6.87 -12.99
C VAL A 245 5.86 -6.94 -14.51
N THR A 246 4.82 -6.65 -15.30
CA THR A 246 4.85 -6.72 -16.77
C THR A 246 4.62 -5.36 -17.40
N ASP A 247 5.02 -5.20 -18.66
CA ASP A 247 4.58 -4.07 -19.47
C ASP A 247 3.05 -4.05 -19.64
N GLY A 248 2.49 -2.84 -19.83
CA GLY A 248 1.07 -2.64 -20.00
C GLY A 248 0.49 -1.54 -19.10
N SER A 249 -0.83 -1.40 -19.17
CA SER A 249 -1.61 -0.46 -18.38
C SER A 249 -2.12 -1.11 -17.11
N ILE A 250 -1.91 -0.45 -15.96
CA ILE A 250 -2.45 -0.93 -14.68
C ILE A 250 -3.97 -0.76 -14.68
N ASN A 251 -4.67 -1.78 -14.19
CA ASN A 251 -6.11 -1.73 -13.97
C ASN A 251 -6.40 -1.08 -12.62
N GLN A 252 -7.13 0.04 -12.61
CA GLN A 252 -7.43 0.80 -11.40
C GLN A 252 -8.21 -0.01 -10.36
N GLY A 253 -9.12 -0.91 -10.80
CA GLY A 253 -9.94 -1.72 -9.90
C GLY A 253 -9.13 -2.69 -9.03
N ARG A 254 -7.91 -3.05 -9.46
CA ARG A 254 -7.00 -3.89 -8.69
C ARG A 254 -6.09 -3.14 -7.73
N ILE A 255 -5.98 -1.81 -7.85
CA ILE A 255 -5.14 -0.99 -6.95
C ILE A 255 -5.91 -0.63 -5.66
N GLN A 256 -7.24 -0.56 -5.74
CA GLN A 256 -8.10 -0.11 -4.64
C GLN A 256 -8.65 -1.26 -3.78
N ALA A 257 -8.49 -2.51 -4.23
CA ALA A 257 -8.88 -3.71 -3.50
C ALA A 257 -7.72 -4.21 -2.65
#